data_AF-R1GDZ4-F1
#
_entry.id   AF-R1GDZ4-F1
#
_cell.length_a   1.000
_cell.length_b   1.000
_cell.length_c   1.000
_cell.angle_alpha   90.00
_cell.angle_beta   90.00
_cell.angle_gamma   90.00
#
_symmetry.space_group_name_H-M   'P 1'
#
loop_
_entity.id
_entity.type
_entity.pdbx_description
1 polymer ?
#
loop_
_entity_poly.entity_id
_entity_poly.type
_entity_poly.pdbx_seq_one_letter_code
_entity_poly.pdbx_strand_id
1 'polypeptide(L)'
;MLHGEEDPDLTEIRCSTKDRVDFHDPRAVRQLTASLLNRDFGLAVDLPPDRLCPPTSRYLYVRWIQDLVESINPSYYDSFEVEGTSLLPNPNHERQVARPKWRMNATDIDQLNFSHALRNVQANGFSPRCHVMKTKPTDPLIPLAALELDHLDFTICNPPFFASVEEWKASISGEGKAKGPNSVCTGAEVEMVTEGGDLGFVLRMVEESLDLGKKVAWYTSMLGKLSSTIKLVERLKEVGCKNWAVCCLGAQHKTRRWAVGWSWRDLRPSAKEPELKEESENDIALGFEISVQTDELVIRWVQGQDKVLFESFCGMMKQTLQPMLAKREKERNTKADQ
;
A
#
# COMPACT_ATOMS: atom_id res chain seq x y z
N MET A 1 -18.12 -12.41 -12.45
CA MET A 1 -17.33 -12.06 -13.65
C MET A 1 -18.10 -10.97 -14.36
N LEU A 2 -17.44 -10.00 -15.00
CA LEU A 2 -18.11 -9.08 -15.91
C LEU A 2 -18.76 -9.90 -17.03
N HIS A 3 -20.08 -9.85 -17.15
CA HIS A 3 -20.77 -10.40 -18.32
C HIS A 3 -20.60 -9.37 -19.44
N GLY A 4 -20.12 -9.81 -20.62
CA GLY A 4 -19.79 -8.91 -21.75
C GLY A 4 -20.96 -8.09 -22.29
N GLU A 5 -22.18 -8.34 -21.80
CA GLU A 5 -23.39 -7.61 -22.19
C GLU A 5 -23.42 -6.16 -21.67
N GLU A 6 -22.62 -5.83 -20.65
CA GLU A 6 -22.59 -4.49 -20.04
C GLU A 6 -21.47 -3.57 -20.56
N ASP A 7 -20.52 -4.07 -21.36
CA ASP A 7 -19.42 -3.29 -21.93
C ASP A 7 -18.97 -3.89 -23.29
N PRO A 8 -19.26 -3.22 -24.42
CA PRO A 8 -18.90 -3.68 -25.76
C PRO A 8 -17.38 -3.90 -25.94
N ASP A 9 -16.55 -3.09 -25.30
CA ASP A 9 -15.10 -3.14 -25.46
C ASP A 9 -14.49 -4.35 -24.72
N LEU A 10 -15.16 -4.84 -23.67
CA LEU A 10 -14.82 -6.11 -23.01
C LEU A 10 -15.15 -7.34 -23.87
N THR A 11 -16.11 -7.21 -24.79
CA THR A 11 -16.52 -8.30 -25.68
C THR A 11 -15.45 -8.59 -26.75
N GLU A 12 -14.74 -7.56 -27.21
CA GLU A 12 -13.71 -7.66 -28.25
C GLU A 12 -12.45 -8.41 -27.78
N ILE A 13 -12.24 -8.55 -26.46
CA ILE A 13 -10.98 -9.05 -25.88
C ILE A 13 -11.15 -10.39 -25.14
N ARG A 14 -12.30 -11.05 -25.33
CA ARG A 14 -12.52 -12.42 -24.85
C ARG A 14 -11.70 -13.39 -25.70
N CYS A 15 -11.00 -14.32 -25.04
CA CYS A 15 -10.36 -15.44 -25.75
C CYS A 15 -11.46 -16.29 -26.41
N SER A 16 -11.38 -16.46 -27.73
CA SER A 16 -12.41 -17.10 -28.59
C SER A 16 -12.79 -18.53 -28.19
N THR A 17 -12.08 -19.14 -27.24
CA THR A 17 -12.26 -20.55 -26.86
C THR A 17 -12.83 -20.77 -25.46
N LYS A 18 -12.89 -19.77 -24.55
CA LYS A 18 -13.26 -20.02 -23.12
C LYS A 18 -14.05 -18.93 -22.37
N ASP A 19 -14.50 -17.86 -23.01
CA ASP A 19 -15.17 -16.72 -22.35
C ASP A 19 -14.39 -16.15 -21.14
N ARG A 20 -13.05 -16.18 -21.24
CA ARG A 20 -12.12 -15.72 -20.21
C ARG A 20 -11.21 -14.64 -20.77
N VAL A 21 -10.84 -13.69 -19.90
CA VAL A 21 -9.82 -12.69 -20.19
C VAL A 21 -8.46 -13.37 -20.30
N ASP A 22 -7.73 -13.09 -21.37
CA ASP A 22 -6.34 -13.51 -21.52
C ASP A 22 -5.41 -12.53 -20.79
N PHE A 23 -4.95 -12.90 -19.59
CA PHE A 23 -4.05 -12.06 -18.79
C PHE A 23 -2.63 -11.95 -19.36
N HIS A 24 -2.32 -12.65 -20.45
CA HIS A 24 -1.07 -12.53 -21.20
C HIS A 24 -1.17 -11.57 -22.41
N ASP A 25 -2.37 -11.11 -22.80
CA ASP A 25 -2.52 -10.04 -23.79
C ASP A 25 -2.52 -8.67 -23.08
N PRO A 26 -1.52 -7.79 -23.34
CA PRO A 26 -1.47 -6.43 -22.82
C PRO A 26 -2.74 -5.62 -23.03
N ARG A 27 -3.41 -5.81 -24.18
CA ARG A 27 -4.65 -5.09 -24.53
C ARG A 27 -5.79 -5.53 -23.61
N ALA A 28 -5.89 -6.83 -23.35
CA ALA A 28 -6.89 -7.41 -22.45
C ALA A 28 -6.77 -6.88 -21.03
N VAL A 29 -5.54 -6.85 -20.50
CA VAL A 29 -5.29 -6.36 -19.13
C VAL A 29 -5.60 -4.86 -19.02
N ARG A 30 -5.24 -4.06 -20.03
CA ARG A 30 -5.57 -2.62 -20.06
C ARG A 30 -7.06 -2.36 -20.13
N GLN A 31 -7.77 -3.00 -21.05
CA GLN A 31 -9.21 -2.81 -21.16
C GLN A 31 -9.93 -3.29 -19.91
N LEU A 32 -9.59 -4.47 -19.38
CA LEU A 32 -10.18 -4.95 -18.14
C LEU A 32 -10.00 -3.93 -17.01
N THR A 33 -8.82 -3.32 -16.91
CA THR A 33 -8.53 -2.29 -15.91
C THR A 33 -9.39 -1.04 -16.15
N ALA A 34 -9.45 -0.53 -17.38
CA ALA A 34 -10.26 0.64 -17.73
C ALA A 34 -11.76 0.41 -17.45
N SER A 35 -12.29 -0.73 -17.88
CA SER A 35 -13.69 -1.11 -17.66
C SER A 35 -14.02 -1.28 -16.17
N LEU A 36 -13.13 -1.90 -15.38
CA LEU A 36 -13.33 -2.01 -13.93
C LEU A 36 -13.30 -0.63 -13.25
N LEU A 37 -12.39 0.25 -13.65
CA LEU A 37 -12.30 1.61 -13.11
C LEU A 37 -13.54 2.45 -13.44
N ASN A 38 -14.04 2.34 -14.66
CA ASN A 38 -15.25 3.02 -15.09
C ASN A 38 -16.49 2.46 -14.37
N ARG A 39 -16.69 1.14 -14.36
CA ARG A 39 -17.86 0.51 -13.72
C ARG A 39 -17.91 0.74 -12.21
N ASP A 40 -16.79 0.52 -11.51
CA ASP A 40 -16.78 0.51 -10.04
C ASP A 40 -16.59 1.90 -9.43
N PHE A 41 -15.95 2.82 -10.15
CA PHE A 41 -15.56 4.14 -9.64
C PHE A 41 -15.97 5.32 -10.52
N GLY A 42 -16.56 5.08 -11.70
CA GLY A 42 -16.91 6.14 -12.66
C GLY A 42 -15.69 6.83 -13.26
N LEU A 43 -14.55 6.15 -13.31
CA LEU A 43 -13.28 6.71 -13.78
C LEU A 43 -12.98 6.33 -15.23
N ALA A 44 -13.01 7.32 -16.12
CA ALA A 44 -12.56 7.17 -17.50
C ALA A 44 -11.04 7.35 -17.58
N VAL A 45 -10.29 6.31 -17.92
CA VAL A 45 -8.82 6.34 -17.94
C VAL A 45 -8.25 6.00 -19.31
N ASP A 46 -7.29 6.79 -19.75
CA ASP A 46 -6.41 6.51 -20.88
C ASP A 46 -5.10 5.89 -20.37
N LEU A 47 -4.92 4.60 -20.63
CA LEU A 47 -3.77 3.80 -20.22
C LEU A 47 -2.85 3.54 -21.43
N PRO A 48 -1.60 4.07 -21.44
CA PRO A 48 -0.69 3.88 -22.56
C PRO A 48 -0.29 2.41 -22.74
N PRO A 49 -0.06 1.96 -24.00
CA PRO A 49 0.22 0.56 -24.28
C PRO A 49 1.61 0.08 -23.84
N ASP A 50 2.55 1.00 -23.65
CA ASP A 50 3.97 0.81 -23.32
C ASP A 50 4.31 1.27 -21.89
N ARG A 51 3.31 1.33 -21.01
CA ARG A 51 3.46 1.65 -19.59
C ARG A 51 2.79 0.61 -18.70
N LEU A 52 3.13 0.63 -17.43
CA LEU A 52 2.64 -0.33 -16.45
C LEU A 52 1.13 -0.20 -16.29
N CYS A 53 0.37 -1.18 -16.78
CA CYS A 53 -1.06 -1.23 -16.55
C CYS A 53 -1.35 -1.52 -15.07
N PRO A 54 -2.10 -0.65 -14.36
CA PRO A 54 -2.25 -0.81 -12.94
C PRO A 54 -3.26 -1.92 -12.57
N PRO A 55 -2.90 -2.99 -11.84
CA PRO A 55 -3.91 -3.85 -11.23
C PRO A 55 -4.84 -3.05 -10.33
N THR A 56 -6.14 -3.37 -10.39
CA THR A 56 -7.18 -2.72 -9.59
C THR A 56 -6.95 -2.86 -8.09
N SER A 57 -6.21 -3.89 -7.65
CA SER A 57 -5.82 -4.09 -6.25
C SER A 57 -5.06 -2.92 -5.60
N ARG A 58 -4.61 -1.91 -6.38
CA ARG A 58 -4.16 -0.62 -5.85
C ARG A 58 -5.16 0.04 -4.91
N TYR A 59 -6.46 -0.23 -5.05
CA TYR A 59 -7.47 0.30 -4.13
C TYR A 59 -7.21 -0.13 -2.67
N LEU A 60 -6.64 -1.32 -2.44
CA LEU A 60 -6.32 -1.81 -1.09
C LEU A 60 -5.28 -0.92 -0.40
N TYR A 61 -4.32 -0.40 -1.17
CA TYR A 61 -3.31 0.50 -0.64
C TYR A 61 -3.91 1.86 -0.27
N VAL A 62 -4.75 2.42 -1.16
CA VAL A 62 -5.45 3.68 -0.88
C VAL A 62 -6.37 3.54 0.34
N ARG A 63 -7.09 2.41 0.45
CA ARG A 63 -7.93 2.13 1.62
C ARG A 63 -7.12 2.06 2.91
N TRP A 64 -5.98 1.37 2.90
CA TRP A 64 -5.10 1.31 4.06
C TRP A 64 -4.58 2.71 4.46
N ILE A 65 -4.26 3.58 3.51
CA ILE A 65 -3.88 4.98 3.79
C ILE A 65 -5.05 5.75 4.41
N GLN A 66 -6.29 5.55 3.93
CA GLN A 66 -7.48 6.17 4.55
C GLN A 66 -7.56 5.79 6.03
N ASP A 67 -7.47 4.48 6.35
CA ASP A 67 -7.52 4.00 7.73
C ASP A 67 -6.38 4.60 8.58
N LEU A 68 -5.18 4.72 7.99
CA LEU A 68 -4.00 5.29 8.64
C LEU A 68 -4.20 6.77 9.01
N VAL A 69 -4.70 7.58 8.10
CA VAL A 69 -4.89 9.03 8.32
C VAL A 69 -6.11 9.30 9.21
N GLU A 70 -7.21 8.57 9.02
CA GLU A 70 -8.44 8.67 9.82
C GLU A 70 -8.19 8.29 11.29
N SER A 71 -7.29 7.33 11.55
CA SER A 71 -6.96 6.91 12.91
C SER A 71 -6.31 7.99 13.78
N ILE A 72 -5.72 9.01 13.16
CA ILE A 72 -5.05 10.13 13.86
C ILE A 72 -5.95 11.34 13.99
N ASN A 73 -6.83 11.56 13.01
CA ASN A 73 -7.75 12.68 13.01
C ASN A 73 -9.16 12.22 12.62
N PRO A 74 -10.05 11.93 13.60
CA PRO A 74 -11.44 11.55 13.31
C PRO A 74 -12.20 12.63 12.51
N SER A 75 -11.82 13.91 12.62
CA SER A 75 -12.41 15.01 11.85
C SER A 75 -12.05 15.02 10.35
N TYR A 76 -11.26 14.03 9.89
CA TYR A 76 -11.15 13.71 8.45
C TYR A 76 -12.49 13.31 7.84
N TYR A 77 -13.47 12.86 8.66
CA TYR A 77 -14.87 12.68 8.25
C TYR A 77 -15.64 14.01 8.20
N ASP A 78 -15.47 14.88 9.19
CA ASP A 78 -16.51 15.87 9.59
C ASP A 78 -16.22 17.35 9.26
N SER A 79 -15.08 17.70 8.65
CA SER A 79 -14.81 19.10 8.31
C SER A 79 -15.41 19.51 6.95
N PHE A 80 -16.67 19.98 6.98
CA PHE A 80 -17.45 20.85 6.06
C PHE A 80 -18.80 20.27 5.58
N GLU A 81 -19.84 20.78 6.25
CA GLU A 81 -21.28 20.91 5.97
C GLU A 81 -21.88 20.16 4.77
N VAL A 82 -22.82 19.28 5.11
CA VAL A 82 -23.85 18.75 4.21
C VAL A 82 -25.00 19.76 4.17
N GLU A 83 -25.08 20.56 3.12
CA GLU A 83 -26.30 21.28 2.72
C GLU A 83 -26.45 21.26 1.18
N GLY A 84 -27.27 20.33 0.66
CA GLY A 84 -27.96 20.28 -0.67
C GLY A 84 -27.13 20.45 -1.98
N THR A 85 -27.42 19.87 -3.14
CA THR A 85 -28.48 19.01 -3.71
C THR A 85 -28.00 18.54 -5.10
N SER A 86 -28.03 17.22 -5.39
CA SER A 86 -28.04 16.53 -6.71
C SER A 86 -26.83 16.74 -7.66
N LEU A 87 -26.18 15.74 -8.26
CA LEU A 87 -26.75 14.61 -9.02
C LEU A 87 -25.96 13.31 -8.80
N LEU A 88 -26.72 12.27 -8.41
CA LEU A 88 -26.34 10.86 -8.23
C LEU A 88 -25.43 10.54 -7.02
N PRO A 89 -26.02 10.22 -5.85
CA PRO A 89 -25.30 9.53 -4.79
C PRO A 89 -25.01 8.10 -5.25
N ASN A 90 -23.74 7.70 -5.31
CA ASN A 90 -23.39 6.29 -5.21
C ASN A 90 -23.73 5.87 -3.77
N PRO A 91 -24.69 4.97 -3.53
CA PRO A 91 -25.18 4.65 -2.19
C PRO A 91 -24.11 3.99 -1.28
N ASN A 92 -22.95 3.63 -1.83
CA ASN A 92 -21.86 3.03 -1.07
C ASN A 92 -20.74 4.04 -0.81
N HIS A 93 -20.87 4.84 0.25
CA HIS A 93 -19.78 5.71 0.76
C HIS A 93 -18.47 4.93 1.01
N GLU A 94 -18.57 3.63 1.30
CA GLU A 94 -17.45 2.69 1.47
C GLU A 94 -16.62 2.47 0.20
N ARG A 95 -17.17 2.75 -0.99
CA ARG A 95 -16.48 2.54 -2.28
C ARG A 95 -15.77 3.78 -2.81
N GLN A 96 -15.84 4.92 -2.12
CA GLN A 96 -15.10 6.11 -2.53
C GLN A 96 -13.60 5.96 -2.22
N VAL A 97 -12.82 5.65 -3.26
CA VAL A 97 -11.36 5.49 -3.18
C VAL A 97 -10.66 6.82 -2.87
N ALA A 98 -11.17 7.94 -3.39
CA ALA A 98 -10.69 9.27 -3.04
C ALA A 98 -11.81 10.02 -2.31
N ARG A 99 -11.55 10.48 -1.08
CA ARG A 99 -12.50 11.35 -0.39
C ARG A 99 -12.68 12.65 -1.18
N PRO A 100 -13.88 13.26 -1.20
CA PRO A 100 -14.16 14.43 -2.04
C PRO A 100 -13.20 15.61 -1.79
N LYS A 101 -12.77 15.78 -0.54
CA LYS A 101 -11.92 16.89 -0.08
C LYS A 101 -10.42 16.63 -0.23
N TRP A 102 -10.00 15.42 -0.62
CA TRP A 102 -8.58 15.15 -0.85
C TRP A 102 -8.05 16.01 -1.99
N ARG A 103 -6.92 16.65 -1.72
CA ARG A 103 -6.12 17.38 -2.70
C ARG A 103 -4.84 16.58 -2.95
N MET A 104 -4.63 16.18 -4.19
CA MET A 104 -3.51 15.33 -4.58
C MET A 104 -2.48 16.15 -5.35
N ASN A 105 -1.20 15.87 -5.12
CA ASN A 105 -0.09 16.38 -5.91
C ASN A 105 0.67 15.17 -6.45
N ALA A 106 0.57 14.94 -7.75
CA ALA A 106 1.20 13.82 -8.43
C ALA A 106 2.45 14.31 -9.15
N THR A 107 3.57 13.60 -8.97
CA THR A 107 4.84 13.89 -9.63
C THR A 107 5.24 12.74 -10.54
N ASP A 108 5.77 13.04 -11.72
CA ASP A 108 6.37 12.02 -12.59
C ASP A 108 7.58 12.59 -13.35
N ILE A 109 8.58 11.75 -13.59
CA ILE A 109 9.78 12.12 -14.35
C ILE A 109 9.60 11.89 -15.86
N ASP A 110 8.73 10.96 -16.24
CA ASP A 110 8.49 10.56 -17.62
C ASP A 110 7.44 11.46 -18.29
N GLN A 111 7.76 11.94 -19.49
CA GLN A 111 6.88 12.87 -20.22
C GLN A 111 5.56 12.21 -20.64
N LEU A 112 5.59 10.92 -21.01
CA LEU A 112 4.38 10.23 -21.44
C LEU A 112 3.45 9.99 -20.26
N ASN A 113 3.98 9.51 -19.13
CA ASN A 113 3.24 9.36 -17.88
C ASN A 113 2.61 10.67 -17.42
N PHE A 114 3.39 11.75 -17.39
CA PHE A 114 2.89 13.10 -17.07
C PHE A 114 1.70 13.49 -17.96
N SER A 115 1.83 13.29 -19.27
CA SER A 115 0.80 13.69 -20.24
C SER A 115 -0.49 12.86 -20.12
N HIS A 116 -0.37 11.55 -19.84
CA HIS A 116 -1.51 10.68 -19.57
C HIS A 116 -2.17 11.00 -18.22
N ALA A 117 -1.39 11.20 -17.16
CA ALA A 117 -1.90 11.57 -15.85
C ALA A 117 -2.69 12.88 -15.92
N LEU A 118 -2.17 13.89 -16.62
CA LEU A 118 -2.86 15.17 -16.80
C LEU A 118 -4.20 15.01 -17.53
N ARG A 119 -4.22 14.24 -18.63
CA ARG A 119 -5.47 13.96 -19.38
C ARG A 119 -6.48 13.18 -18.54
N ASN A 120 -6.04 12.18 -17.79
CA ASN A 120 -6.90 11.42 -16.89
C ASN A 120 -7.48 12.30 -15.78
N VAL A 121 -6.69 13.22 -15.20
CA VAL A 121 -7.17 14.18 -14.21
C VAL A 121 -8.24 15.12 -14.80
N GLN A 122 -8.01 15.62 -16.01
CA GLN A 122 -8.95 16.52 -16.70
C GLN A 122 -10.25 15.81 -17.08
N ALA A 123 -10.15 14.62 -17.68
CA ALA A 123 -11.30 13.84 -18.14
C ALA A 123 -12.26 13.46 -17.00
N ASN A 124 -11.75 13.32 -15.78
CA ASN A 124 -12.54 12.96 -14.59
C ASN A 124 -12.88 14.17 -13.69
N GLY A 125 -12.66 15.41 -14.17
CA GLY A 125 -13.02 16.63 -13.43
C GLY A 125 -12.22 16.86 -12.15
N PHE A 126 -11.04 16.25 -12.01
CA PHE A 126 -10.21 16.36 -10.79
C PHE A 126 -9.23 17.52 -10.81
N SER A 127 -9.14 18.30 -11.90
CA SER A 127 -8.22 19.44 -12.02
C SER A 127 -8.26 20.43 -10.84
N PRO A 128 -9.41 20.77 -10.22
CA PRO A 128 -9.43 21.68 -9.06
C PRO A 128 -8.73 21.14 -7.79
N ARG A 129 -8.51 19.83 -7.73
CA ARG A 129 -8.01 19.13 -6.53
C ARG A 129 -6.87 18.14 -6.81
N CYS A 130 -6.39 18.05 -8.04
CA CYS A 130 -5.26 17.19 -8.40
C CYS A 130 -4.29 17.99 -9.27
N HIS A 131 -3.13 18.33 -8.71
CA HIS A 131 -2.05 18.96 -9.44
C HIS A 131 -1.08 17.89 -9.95
N VAL A 132 -0.70 17.96 -11.22
CA VAL A 132 0.29 17.05 -11.82
C VAL A 132 1.53 17.87 -12.17
N MET A 133 2.68 17.49 -11.64
CA MET A 133 3.96 18.17 -11.81
C MET A 133 4.97 17.24 -12.46
N LYS A 134 5.66 17.73 -13.50
CA LYS A 134 6.79 17.00 -14.07
C LYS A 134 8.05 17.31 -13.26
N THR A 135 8.79 16.28 -12.85
CA THR A 135 10.04 16.38 -12.10
C THR A 135 11.21 15.75 -12.87
N LYS A 136 12.41 15.82 -12.30
CA LYS A 136 13.61 15.14 -12.80
C LYS A 136 14.08 14.09 -11.79
N PRO A 137 14.83 13.06 -12.21
CA PRO A 137 15.38 12.06 -11.28
C PRO A 137 16.21 12.63 -10.13
N THR A 138 16.85 13.78 -10.37
CA THR A 138 17.68 14.51 -9.39
C THR A 138 16.88 15.40 -8.44
N ASP A 139 15.61 15.68 -8.74
CA ASP A 139 14.76 16.50 -7.88
C ASP A 139 14.34 15.69 -6.65
N PRO A 140 13.96 16.34 -5.53
CA PRO A 140 13.40 15.65 -4.37
C PRO A 140 12.19 14.77 -4.73
N LEU A 141 12.09 13.59 -4.12
CA LEU A 141 10.92 12.71 -4.25
C LEU A 141 9.66 13.34 -3.65
N ILE A 142 9.82 14.19 -2.62
CA ILE A 142 8.72 14.90 -1.96
C ILE A 142 8.98 16.42 -2.04
N PRO A 143 8.71 17.06 -3.20
CA PRO A 143 9.16 18.42 -3.48
C PRO A 143 8.19 19.48 -2.93
N LEU A 144 8.02 19.56 -1.59
CA LEU A 144 7.11 20.52 -0.94
C LEU A 144 7.32 21.96 -1.39
N ALA A 145 8.58 22.39 -1.54
CA ALA A 145 8.91 23.74 -1.97
C ALA A 145 8.47 24.03 -3.41
N ALA A 146 8.66 23.09 -4.33
CA ALA A 146 8.24 23.27 -5.72
C ALA A 146 6.71 23.25 -5.86
N LEU A 147 6.04 22.50 -4.98
CA LEU A 147 4.57 22.43 -4.89
C LEU A 147 3.96 23.62 -4.14
N GLU A 148 4.78 24.51 -3.56
CA GLU A 148 4.33 25.63 -2.72
C GLU A 148 3.45 25.16 -1.54
N LEU A 149 3.84 24.05 -0.90
CA LEU A 149 3.12 23.45 0.22
C LEU A 149 3.94 23.50 1.51
N ASP A 150 3.29 23.90 2.61
CA ASP A 150 3.90 23.85 3.94
C ASP A 150 3.85 22.44 4.56
N HIS A 151 2.81 21.68 4.23
CA HIS A 151 2.54 20.36 4.81
C HIS A 151 1.80 19.42 3.85
N LEU A 152 1.88 18.12 4.14
CA LEU A 152 1.09 17.06 3.54
C LEU A 152 0.53 16.14 4.62
N ASP A 153 -0.69 15.63 4.42
CA ASP A 153 -1.24 14.60 5.31
C ASP A 153 -0.60 13.24 5.07
N PHE A 154 -0.33 12.89 3.81
CA PHE A 154 0.32 11.64 3.46
C PHE A 154 1.08 11.70 2.13
N THR A 155 2.01 10.77 1.94
CA THR A 155 2.52 10.38 0.62
C THR A 155 1.95 9.02 0.21
N ILE A 156 1.86 8.77 -1.09
CA ILE A 156 1.54 7.47 -1.69
C ILE A 156 2.60 7.12 -2.71
N CYS A 157 3.26 5.98 -2.55
CA CYS A 157 4.35 5.57 -3.44
C CYS A 157 4.25 4.09 -3.81
N ASN A 158 4.36 3.81 -5.10
CA ASN A 158 4.63 2.47 -5.62
C ASN A 158 5.93 2.57 -6.43
N PRO A 159 7.09 2.26 -5.84
CA PRO A 159 8.40 2.50 -6.44
C PRO A 159 8.65 1.55 -7.62
N PRO A 160 9.59 1.90 -8.52
CA PRO A 160 10.12 0.94 -9.49
C PRO A 160 10.70 -0.30 -8.77
N PHE A 161 10.52 -1.47 -9.35
CA PHE A 161 10.67 -2.74 -8.61
C PHE A 161 12.08 -3.30 -8.60
N PHE A 162 12.83 -3.12 -9.68
CA PHE A 162 14.06 -3.87 -9.97
C PHE A 162 15.29 -2.98 -9.89
N ALA A 163 16.41 -3.54 -9.41
CA ALA A 163 17.67 -2.82 -9.29
C ALA A 163 18.40 -2.68 -10.64
N SER A 164 18.07 -3.54 -11.61
CA SER A 164 18.67 -3.50 -12.94
C SER A 164 17.73 -4.06 -14.02
N VAL A 165 18.05 -3.77 -15.28
CA VAL A 165 17.32 -4.29 -16.45
C VAL A 165 17.40 -5.81 -16.52
N GLU A 166 18.52 -6.40 -16.10
CA GLU A 166 18.72 -7.85 -16.06
C GLU A 166 17.81 -8.51 -15.03
N GLU A 167 17.70 -7.95 -13.82
CA GLU A 167 16.77 -8.46 -12.79
C GLU A 167 15.32 -8.41 -13.30
N TRP A 168 14.96 -7.31 -13.96
CA TRP A 168 13.64 -7.16 -14.56
C TRP A 168 13.39 -8.20 -15.65
N LYS A 169 14.33 -8.39 -16.59
CA LYS A 169 14.24 -9.38 -17.68
C LYS A 169 14.13 -10.81 -17.17
N ALA A 170 14.90 -11.18 -16.15
CA ALA A 170 14.81 -12.48 -15.49
C ALA A 170 13.44 -12.69 -14.81
N SER A 171 12.88 -11.63 -14.22
CA SER A 171 11.56 -11.71 -13.59
C SER A 171 10.41 -11.91 -14.60
N ILE A 172 10.48 -11.27 -15.78
CA ILE A 172 9.44 -11.42 -16.82
C ILE A 172 9.53 -12.77 -17.54
N SER A 173 10.74 -13.33 -17.70
CA SER A 173 10.95 -14.64 -18.32
C SER A 173 10.56 -15.80 -17.40
N GLY A 174 10.38 -15.52 -16.10
CA GLY A 174 10.10 -16.55 -15.10
C GLY A 174 11.31 -17.40 -14.76
N GLU A 175 12.53 -16.89 -15.01
CA GLU A 175 13.77 -17.58 -14.72
C GLU A 175 13.82 -18.00 -13.24
N GLY A 176 14.07 -19.29 -12.99
CA GLY A 176 14.09 -19.88 -11.65
C GLY A 176 12.71 -20.16 -11.02
N LYS A 177 11.59 -20.00 -11.74
CA LYS A 177 10.24 -20.36 -11.26
C LYS A 177 9.65 -21.54 -12.02
N ALA A 178 8.95 -22.42 -11.29
CA ALA A 178 8.25 -23.59 -11.88
C ALA A 178 7.10 -23.20 -12.83
N LYS A 179 6.58 -21.97 -12.71
CA LYS A 179 5.59 -21.37 -13.60
C LYS A 179 5.97 -19.92 -13.87
N GLY A 180 5.78 -19.48 -15.12
CA GLY A 180 5.94 -18.08 -15.51
C GLY A 180 4.94 -17.15 -14.79
N PRO A 181 5.08 -15.83 -14.96
CA PRO A 181 4.18 -14.86 -14.33
C PRO A 181 2.72 -15.07 -14.78
N ASN A 182 1.76 -14.86 -13.88
CA ASN A 182 0.33 -15.08 -14.15
C ASN A 182 -0.33 -14.00 -15.04
N SER A 183 0.42 -12.93 -15.35
CA SER A 183 -0.04 -11.85 -16.21
C SER A 183 1.15 -11.16 -16.86
N VAL A 184 0.93 -10.55 -18.02
CA VAL A 184 1.93 -9.78 -18.75
C VAL A 184 2.34 -8.51 -17.97
N CYS A 185 3.63 -8.19 -18.00
CA CYS A 185 4.16 -6.95 -17.46
C CYS A 185 4.46 -5.99 -18.63
N THR A 186 3.71 -4.89 -18.74
CA THR A 186 3.81 -3.90 -19.83
C THR A 186 4.60 -2.66 -19.43
N GLY A 187 5.26 -2.67 -18.27
CA GLY A 187 5.96 -1.50 -17.73
C GLY A 187 7.14 -1.06 -18.61
N ALA A 188 7.38 0.25 -18.66
CA ALA A 188 8.59 0.79 -19.26
C ALA A 188 9.77 0.68 -18.28
N GLU A 189 11.00 0.68 -18.79
CA GLU A 189 12.21 0.62 -17.95
C GLU A 189 12.21 1.70 -16.85
N VAL A 190 11.79 2.92 -17.19
CA VAL A 190 11.67 4.07 -16.27
C VAL A 190 10.69 3.83 -15.11
N GLU A 191 9.73 2.91 -15.25
CA GLU A 191 8.76 2.55 -14.20
C GLU A 191 9.14 1.27 -13.46
N MET A 192 10.06 0.48 -14.03
CA MET A 192 10.36 -0.86 -13.57
C MET A 192 11.74 -0.95 -12.90
N VAL A 193 12.69 -0.10 -13.29
CA VAL A 193 14.08 -0.14 -12.85
C VAL A 193 14.48 1.16 -12.16
N THR A 194 15.15 1.04 -11.03
CA THR A 194 15.74 2.16 -10.28
C THR A 194 16.97 1.67 -9.53
N GLU A 195 17.89 2.58 -9.19
CA GLU A 195 19.04 2.24 -8.37
C GLU A 195 18.60 1.60 -7.03
N GLY A 196 19.14 0.41 -6.74
CA GLY A 196 18.80 -0.36 -5.53
C GLY A 196 17.39 -0.98 -5.52
N GLY A 197 16.63 -0.90 -6.62
CA GLY A 197 15.28 -1.43 -6.75
C GLY A 197 14.28 -0.78 -5.81
N ASP A 198 13.19 -1.50 -5.49
CA ASP A 198 12.14 -0.97 -4.62
C ASP A 198 12.67 -0.50 -3.27
N LEU A 199 13.59 -1.26 -2.67
CA LEU A 199 14.22 -0.91 -1.41
C LEU A 199 15.07 0.36 -1.52
N GLY A 200 15.93 0.48 -2.54
CA GLY A 200 16.79 1.66 -2.73
C GLY A 200 15.99 2.96 -2.86
N PHE A 201 14.91 2.91 -3.64
CA PHE A 201 14.01 4.04 -3.81
C PHE A 201 13.35 4.46 -2.49
N VAL A 202 12.85 3.50 -1.71
CA VAL A 202 12.18 3.80 -0.44
C VAL A 202 13.17 4.22 0.65
N LEU A 203 14.42 3.71 0.63
CA LEU A 203 15.48 4.21 1.50
C LEU A 203 15.78 5.69 1.22
N ARG A 204 15.81 6.11 -0.05
CA ARG A 204 15.91 7.53 -0.40
C ARG A 204 14.72 8.34 0.15
N MET A 205 13.50 7.80 0.09
CA MET A 205 12.34 8.45 0.73
C MET A 205 12.51 8.57 2.26
N VAL A 206 13.12 7.59 2.92
CA VAL A 206 13.42 7.66 4.36
C VAL A 206 14.40 8.79 4.63
N GLU A 207 15.47 8.92 3.85
CA GLU A 207 16.44 10.02 4.01
C GLU A 207 15.78 11.38 3.81
N GLU A 208 14.99 11.59 2.74
CA GLU A 208 14.26 12.85 2.54
C GLU A 208 13.24 13.13 3.66
N SER A 209 12.67 12.07 4.26
CA SER A 209 11.75 12.22 5.37
C SER A 209 12.42 12.72 6.65
N LEU A 210 13.74 12.51 6.84
CA LEU A 210 14.47 13.03 7.99
C LEU A 210 14.49 14.56 7.99
N ASP A 211 14.69 15.15 6.80
CA ASP A 211 14.73 16.60 6.62
C ASP A 211 13.32 17.22 6.67
N LEU A 212 12.34 16.56 6.05
CA LEU A 212 10.96 17.03 6.03
C LEU A 212 10.26 16.85 7.38
N GLY A 213 10.65 15.83 8.16
CA GLY A 213 10.19 15.59 9.51
C GLY A 213 8.66 15.59 9.62
N LYS A 214 8.15 16.45 10.52
CA LYS A 214 6.71 16.55 10.83
C LYS A 214 5.89 17.29 9.77
N LYS A 215 6.50 17.84 8.71
CA LYS A 215 5.77 18.51 7.60
C LYS A 215 4.86 17.54 6.84
N VAL A 216 5.21 16.26 6.80
CA VAL A 216 4.31 15.20 6.33
C VAL A 216 3.80 14.39 7.52
N ALA A 217 2.49 14.16 7.61
CA ALA A 217 1.94 13.35 8.71
C ALA A 217 2.26 11.87 8.55
N TRP A 218 2.10 11.31 7.34
CA TRP A 218 2.47 9.94 7.00
C TRP A 218 3.27 9.83 5.71
N TYR A 219 4.47 9.30 5.79
CA TYR A 219 5.20 8.84 4.62
C TYR A 219 4.79 7.40 4.36
N THR A 220 4.38 7.04 3.14
CA THR A 220 4.02 5.65 2.83
C THR A 220 4.59 5.17 1.50
N SER A 221 4.93 3.89 1.44
CA SER A 221 5.31 3.21 0.20
C SER A 221 4.88 1.74 0.20
N MET A 222 4.53 1.24 -0.98
CA MET A 222 4.30 -0.18 -1.25
C MET A 222 5.61 -0.86 -1.66
N LEU A 223 5.84 -2.09 -1.23
CA LEU A 223 6.99 -2.92 -1.58
C LEU A 223 6.53 -4.27 -2.14
N GLY A 224 7.32 -4.79 -3.09
CA GLY A 224 7.05 -6.06 -3.77
C GLY A 224 7.51 -7.29 -3.00
N LYS A 225 8.43 -7.13 -2.05
CA LYS A 225 9.13 -8.21 -1.33
C LYS A 225 9.08 -8.01 0.19
N LEU A 226 8.79 -9.08 0.94
CA LEU A 226 8.83 -9.08 2.41
C LEU A 226 10.25 -8.76 2.92
N SER A 227 11.29 -9.26 2.25
CA SER A 227 12.67 -8.99 2.62
C SER A 227 13.02 -7.49 2.52
N SER A 228 12.54 -6.79 1.48
CA SER A 228 12.67 -5.33 1.37
C SER A 228 11.92 -4.63 2.52
N THR A 229 10.74 -5.13 2.89
CA THR A 229 9.94 -4.57 4.01
C THR A 229 10.66 -4.69 5.36
N ILE A 230 11.28 -5.84 5.65
CA ILE A 230 12.04 -6.06 6.89
C ILE A 230 13.21 -5.07 6.97
N LYS A 231 14.00 -4.96 5.90
CA LYS A 231 15.16 -4.05 5.82
C LYS A 231 14.75 -2.58 5.96
N LEU A 232 13.62 -2.19 5.38
CA LEU A 232 13.09 -0.84 5.55
C LEU A 232 12.74 -0.54 7.01
N VAL A 233 12.09 -1.48 7.71
CA VAL A 233 11.77 -1.32 9.13
C VAL A 233 13.04 -1.29 9.99
N GLU A 234 14.06 -2.08 9.66
CA GLU A 234 15.37 -2.01 10.31
C GLU A 234 15.99 -0.62 10.14
N ARG A 235 16.02 -0.09 8.91
CA ARG A 235 16.52 1.26 8.66
C ARG A 235 15.75 2.32 9.45
N LEU A 236 14.41 2.26 9.46
CA LEU A 236 13.58 3.19 10.22
C LEU A 236 13.95 3.20 11.70
N LYS A 237 14.22 2.02 12.29
CA LYS A 237 14.68 1.91 13.69
C LYS A 237 16.08 2.50 13.88
N GLU A 238 17.01 2.24 12.97
CA GLU A 238 18.38 2.78 13.02
C GLU A 238 18.39 4.32 13.00
N VAL A 239 17.55 4.93 12.18
CA VAL A 239 17.41 6.41 12.12
C VAL A 239 16.54 6.98 13.24
N GLY A 240 16.12 6.15 14.20
CA GLY A 240 15.39 6.57 15.39
C GLY A 240 13.90 6.84 15.17
N CYS A 241 13.31 6.44 14.04
CA CYS A 241 11.86 6.49 13.86
C CYS A 241 11.21 5.52 14.86
N LYS A 242 10.18 5.98 15.58
CA LYS A 242 9.45 5.21 16.62
C LYS A 242 7.99 4.93 16.27
N ASN A 243 7.55 5.39 15.09
CA ASN A 243 6.17 5.38 14.67
C ASN A 243 6.07 4.90 13.21
N TRP A 244 5.77 3.63 13.05
CA TRP A 244 5.59 3.00 11.74
C TRP A 244 4.49 1.95 11.80
N ALA A 245 3.90 1.67 10.64
CA ALA A 245 2.86 0.67 10.43
C ALA A 245 3.18 -0.16 9.18
N VAL A 246 2.82 -1.44 9.20
CA VAL A 246 3.01 -2.36 8.08
C VAL A 246 1.72 -3.12 7.83
N CYS A 247 1.33 -3.27 6.57
CA CYS A 247 0.17 -4.06 6.16
C CYS A 247 0.52 -4.98 4.99
N CYS A 248 0.02 -6.22 5.03
CA CYS A 248 0.06 -7.13 3.89
C CYS A 248 -1.19 -6.89 3.04
N LEU A 249 -1.03 -6.30 1.86
CA LEU A 249 -2.10 -6.06 0.91
C LEU A 249 -2.40 -7.34 0.13
N GLY A 250 -3.66 -7.78 0.18
CA GLY A 250 -4.13 -8.94 -0.57
C GLY A 250 -3.61 -10.27 -0.01
N ALA A 251 -3.62 -10.45 1.32
CA ALA A 251 -3.16 -11.69 1.98
C ALA A 251 -3.80 -12.98 1.40
N GLN A 252 -5.06 -12.86 0.97
CA GLN A 252 -5.88 -13.90 0.34
C GLN A 252 -5.53 -14.20 -1.12
N HIS A 253 -4.65 -13.39 -1.74
CA HIS A 253 -4.27 -13.52 -3.13
C HIS A 253 -2.87 -14.15 -3.27
N LYS A 254 -2.63 -14.83 -4.40
CA LYS A 254 -1.31 -15.41 -4.72
C LYS A 254 -0.20 -14.36 -4.80
N THR A 255 -0.54 -13.15 -5.28
CA THR A 255 0.39 -12.03 -5.35
C THR A 255 0.19 -11.14 -4.15
N ARG A 256 1.17 -11.15 -3.25
CA ARG A 256 1.20 -10.31 -2.04
C ARG A 256 2.01 -9.04 -2.29
N ARG A 257 1.61 -7.96 -1.62
CA ARG A 257 2.35 -6.69 -1.53
C ARG A 257 2.35 -6.24 -0.09
N TRP A 258 3.35 -5.46 0.28
CA TRP A 258 3.46 -4.91 1.64
C TRP A 258 3.40 -3.40 1.56
N ALA A 259 2.53 -2.77 2.33
CA ALA A 259 2.54 -1.32 2.52
C ALA A 259 3.26 -1.01 3.83
N VAL A 260 4.16 -0.03 3.80
CA VAL A 260 4.84 0.50 4.98
C VAL A 260 4.55 1.98 5.07
N GLY A 261 4.20 2.43 6.28
CA GLY A 261 3.98 3.83 6.59
C GLY A 261 4.81 4.21 7.80
N TRP A 262 5.39 5.40 7.80
CA TRP A 262 6.13 5.93 8.95
C TRP A 262 5.81 7.41 9.18
N SER A 263 5.98 7.85 10.42
CA SER A 263 5.71 9.22 10.84
C SER A 263 6.78 9.70 11.81
N TRP A 264 7.10 10.98 11.72
CA TRP A 264 7.93 11.69 12.71
C TRP A 264 7.09 12.40 13.77
N ARG A 265 5.75 12.26 13.71
CA ARG A 265 4.81 12.77 14.71
C ARG A 265 4.58 11.74 15.82
N ASP A 266 4.10 12.23 16.95
CA ASP A 266 3.88 11.40 18.15
C ASP A 266 2.57 10.60 18.09
N LEU A 267 1.61 11.05 17.29
CA LEU A 267 0.32 10.37 17.10
C LEU A 267 0.50 9.09 16.29
N ARG A 268 0.05 7.96 16.87
CA ARG A 268 0.15 6.63 16.28
C ARG A 268 -1.19 6.19 15.73
N PRO A 269 -1.23 5.31 14.73
CA PRO A 269 -2.48 4.73 14.29
C PRO A 269 -3.12 3.95 15.44
N SER A 270 -4.43 4.08 15.59
CA SER A 270 -5.17 3.17 16.46
C SER A 270 -4.90 1.74 15.99
N ALA A 271 -4.57 0.84 16.90
CA ALA A 271 -4.59 -0.59 16.63
C ALA A 271 -6.06 -1.02 16.45
N LYS A 272 -6.68 -0.66 15.32
CA LYS A 272 -7.92 -1.31 14.92
C LYS A 272 -7.52 -2.75 14.63
N GLU A 273 -8.05 -3.67 15.42
CA GLU A 273 -8.02 -5.08 15.08
C GLU A 273 -8.51 -5.20 13.63
N PRO A 274 -7.81 -5.96 12.77
CA PRO A 274 -8.39 -6.27 11.47
C PRO A 274 -9.75 -6.90 11.75
N GLU A 275 -10.82 -6.28 11.28
CA GLU A 275 -12.13 -6.93 11.24
C GLU A 275 -11.92 -8.22 10.45
N LEU A 276 -11.79 -9.33 11.16
CA LEU A 276 -11.80 -10.67 10.61
C LEU A 276 -13.15 -10.79 9.92
N LYS A 277 -13.17 -10.59 8.61
CA LYS A 277 -14.29 -11.07 7.79
C LYS A 277 -14.45 -12.54 8.15
N GLU A 278 -15.70 -12.99 8.32
CA GLU A 278 -16.06 -14.39 8.53
C GLU A 278 -15.56 -15.24 7.34
N GLU A 279 -14.27 -15.53 7.33
CA GLU A 279 -13.71 -16.67 6.65
C GLU A 279 -14.13 -17.88 7.48
N SER A 280 -14.62 -18.92 6.81
CA SER A 280 -15.15 -20.12 7.49
C SER A 280 -14.20 -20.52 8.61
N GLU A 281 -14.71 -20.71 9.83
CA GLU A 281 -13.94 -21.02 11.05
C GLU A 281 -12.90 -22.15 10.88
N ASN A 282 -13.02 -22.94 9.82
CA ASN A 282 -12.12 -24.02 9.43
C ASN A 282 -10.80 -23.62 8.76
N ASP A 283 -10.61 -22.37 8.30
CA ASP A 283 -9.41 -21.98 7.51
C ASP A 283 -8.38 -21.13 8.30
N ILE A 284 -8.68 -20.81 9.56
CA ILE A 284 -7.76 -20.06 10.41
C ILE A 284 -6.79 -21.04 11.09
N ALA A 285 -5.51 -20.96 10.73
CA ALA A 285 -4.48 -21.80 11.36
C ALA A 285 -4.27 -21.38 12.83
N LEU A 286 -4.21 -20.06 13.08
CA LEU A 286 -3.90 -19.50 14.39
C LEU A 286 -4.38 -18.04 14.53
N GLY A 287 -5.18 -17.76 15.55
CA GLY A 287 -5.56 -16.42 16.02
C GLY A 287 -5.41 -16.32 17.53
N PHE A 288 -4.77 -15.27 18.03
CA PHE A 288 -4.50 -15.11 19.46
C PHE A 288 -4.56 -13.64 19.86
N GLU A 289 -4.81 -13.42 21.15
CA GLU A 289 -4.77 -12.12 21.79
C GLU A 289 -3.57 -12.07 22.73
N ILE A 290 -2.82 -10.96 22.67
CA ILE A 290 -1.68 -10.74 23.56
C ILE A 290 -2.01 -9.57 24.47
N SER A 291 -2.07 -9.85 25.77
CA SER A 291 -2.16 -8.83 26.81
C SER A 291 -0.82 -8.74 27.54
N VAL A 292 -0.26 -7.53 27.61
CA VAL A 292 0.94 -7.24 28.39
C VAL A 292 0.54 -6.45 29.62
N GLN A 293 0.62 -7.07 30.79
CA GLN A 293 0.51 -6.39 32.08
C GLN A 293 1.91 -6.12 32.63
N THR A 294 2.00 -5.30 33.68
CA THR A 294 3.25 -4.74 34.22
C THR A 294 4.37 -5.78 34.41
N ASP A 295 4.01 -7.03 34.74
CA ASP A 295 4.94 -8.15 34.95
C ASP A 295 4.52 -9.46 34.23
N GLU A 296 3.47 -9.45 33.41
CA GLU A 296 2.90 -10.67 32.85
C GLU A 296 2.58 -10.52 31.36
N LEU A 297 3.01 -11.51 30.57
CA LEU A 297 2.55 -11.71 29.20
C LEU A 297 1.47 -12.79 29.20
N VAL A 298 0.23 -12.41 28.90
CA VAL A 298 -0.87 -13.35 28.70
C VAL A 298 -1.10 -13.50 27.20
N ILE A 299 -0.94 -14.72 26.69
CA ILE A 299 -1.29 -15.07 25.31
C ILE A 299 -2.54 -15.96 25.37
N ARG A 300 -3.67 -15.46 24.88
CA ARG A 300 -4.93 -16.20 24.81
C ARG A 300 -5.11 -16.73 23.39
N TRP A 301 -5.31 -18.04 23.25
CA TRP A 301 -5.73 -18.62 21.98
C TRP A 301 -7.19 -18.21 21.72
N VAL A 302 -7.42 -17.48 20.62
CA VAL A 302 -8.76 -16.97 20.26
C VAL A 302 -9.39 -17.80 19.15
N GLN A 303 -8.60 -18.27 18.19
CA GLN A 303 -9.13 -18.99 17.03
C GLN A 303 -8.10 -19.92 16.36
N GLY A 304 -8.58 -20.94 15.66
CA GLY A 304 -7.80 -21.85 14.81
C GLY A 304 -7.59 -23.25 15.37
N GLN A 305 -7.00 -24.14 14.56
CA GLN A 305 -6.90 -25.58 14.87
C GLN A 305 -5.45 -26.08 15.07
N ASP A 306 -4.43 -25.28 14.71
CA ASP A 306 -3.04 -25.71 14.79
C ASP A 306 -2.44 -25.46 16.18
N LYS A 307 -2.70 -26.39 17.10
CA LYS A 307 -2.20 -26.35 18.47
C LYS A 307 -0.66 -26.34 18.53
N VAL A 308 0.01 -27.03 17.60
CA VAL A 308 1.47 -27.14 17.57
C VAL A 308 2.08 -25.77 17.23
N LEU A 309 1.48 -25.06 16.27
CA LEU A 309 1.86 -23.70 15.93
C LEU A 309 1.63 -22.73 17.09
N PHE A 310 0.51 -22.83 17.81
CA PHE A 310 0.25 -22.01 19.00
C PHE A 310 1.26 -22.26 20.14
N GLU A 311 1.56 -23.52 20.44
CA GLU A 311 2.54 -23.88 21.48
C GLU A 311 3.95 -23.43 21.09
N SER A 312 4.33 -23.57 19.82
CA SER A 312 5.59 -23.06 19.29
C SER A 312 5.69 -21.54 19.42
N PHE A 313 4.62 -20.82 19.06
CA PHE A 313 4.53 -19.37 19.21
C PHE A 313 4.66 -18.93 20.68
N CYS A 314 3.93 -19.57 21.60
CA CYS A 314 4.03 -19.32 23.03
C CYS A 314 5.46 -19.57 23.55
N GLY A 315 6.11 -20.63 23.09
CA GLY A 315 7.50 -20.95 23.42
C GLY A 315 8.48 -19.88 22.95
N MET A 316 8.35 -19.43 21.70
CA MET A 316 9.15 -18.36 21.12
C MET A 316 8.98 -17.03 21.87
N MET A 317 7.75 -16.68 22.24
CA MET A 317 7.47 -15.47 23.02
C MET A 317 8.08 -15.53 24.43
N LYS A 318 7.98 -16.68 25.11
CA LYS A 318 8.61 -16.90 26.43
C LYS A 318 10.13 -16.77 26.36
N GLN A 319 10.77 -17.38 25.35
CA GLN A 319 12.22 -17.28 25.16
C GLN A 319 12.68 -15.86 24.84
N THR A 320 11.89 -15.11 24.08
CA THR A 320 12.19 -13.72 23.72
C THR A 320 12.08 -12.79 24.93
N LEU A 321 11.11 -13.01 25.82
CA LEU A 321 10.83 -12.12 26.94
C LEU A 321 11.54 -12.47 28.25
N GLN A 322 11.95 -13.73 28.45
CA GLN A 322 12.67 -14.17 29.65
C GLN A 322 13.88 -13.28 29.99
N PRO A 323 14.77 -12.94 29.03
CA PRO A 323 15.91 -12.07 29.29
C PRO A 323 15.50 -10.64 29.70
N MET A 324 14.39 -10.14 29.16
CA MET A 324 13.89 -8.79 29.43
C MET A 324 13.25 -8.68 30.82
N LEU A 325 12.49 -9.70 31.23
CA LEU A 325 11.88 -9.79 32.56
C LEU A 325 12.95 -9.96 33.63
N ALA A 326 13.93 -10.86 33.42
CA ALA A 326 15.04 -11.06 34.35
C ALA A 326 15.88 -9.78 34.54
N LYS A 327 16.09 -8.99 33.47
CA LYS A 327 16.77 -7.69 33.56
C LYS A 327 15.99 -6.68 34.39
N ARG A 328 14.67 -6.56 34.19
CA ARG A 328 13.80 -5.66 34.95
C ARG A 328 13.69 -6.03 36.43
N GLU A 329 13.64 -7.32 36.74
CA GLU A 329 13.61 -7.81 38.12
C GLU A 329 14.93 -7.49 38.84
N LYS A 330 16.07 -7.65 38.16
CA LYS A 330 17.38 -7.25 38.69
C LYS A 330 17.47 -5.74 38.93
N GLU A 331 16.95 -4.92 38.01
CA GLU A 331 16.90 -3.46 38.15
C GLU A 331 15.96 -3.00 39.28
N ARG A 332 14.84 -3.70 39.53
CA ARG A 332 13.97 -3.44 40.69
C ARG A 332 14.66 -3.75 42.01
N ASN A 333 15.28 -4.93 42.13
CA ASN A 333 15.94 -5.34 43.36
C ASN A 333 17.11 -4.41 43.71
N THR A 334 17.86 -3.94 42.70
CA THR A 334 18.96 -2.99 42.90
C THR A 334 18.49 -1.61 43.38
N LYS A 335 17.24 -1.21 43.06
CA LYS A 335 16.62 0.04 43.53
C LYS A 335 15.92 -0.08 44.88
N ALA A 336 15.60 -1.29 45.33
CA ALA A 336 14.99 -1.54 46.64
C ALA A 336 16.04 -1.66 47.76
N ASP A 337 17.30 -1.94 47.41
CA ASP A 337 18.45 -2.02 48.33
C ASP A 337 19.24 -0.70 48.47
N GLN A 338 18.70 0.43 47.95
CA GLN A 338 19.25 1.79 48.09
C GLN A 338 18.28 2.69 48.85
#